data_AF-A0A3C1LDZ8-F1
#
_entry.id   AF-A0A3C1LDZ8-F1
#
_cell.length_a   1.000
_cell.length_b   1.000
_cell.length_c   1.000
_cell.angle_alpha   90.00
_cell.angle_beta   90.00
_cell.angle_gamma   90.00
#
_symmetry.space_group_name_H-M   'P 1'
#
loop_
_entity.id
_entity.type
_entity.pdbx_description
1 polymer ?
#
loop_
_entity_poly.entity_id
_entity_poly.type
_entity_poly.pdbx_seq_one_letter_code
_entity_poly.pdbx_strand_id
1 'polypeptide(L)'
;SEDVWKLVQINNYDYNHTYDIFNKTSLHNKLLHQRVCPPYGEEPLRGLWIYAECFPDLWHKMLHRVKGVATAWRYANTELYSNWEKPDNKTWKEYFHILLNNYDPEFQNLIKENVNRLIRQHYSKSNHPIPDDEPNPLTGASWRFFAKIAQKGDFKGRQSQNMLGEAKRVMDRNKLTLEDVQKLYGK
;
A
#
# COMPACT_ATOMS: atom_id res chain seq x y z
N SER A 1 -7.78 -12.15 24.65
CA SER A 1 -7.99 -11.10 23.66
C SER A 1 -7.90 -9.75 24.36
N GLU A 2 -7.01 -8.88 23.89
CA GLU A 2 -6.94 -7.46 24.29
C GLU A 2 -7.88 -6.59 23.44
N ASP A 3 -8.66 -7.20 22.54
CA ASP A 3 -9.60 -6.50 21.66
C ASP A 3 -11.01 -6.44 22.28
N VAL A 4 -11.83 -5.52 21.77
CA VAL A 4 -13.21 -5.26 22.20
C VAL A 4 -14.10 -6.51 22.21
N TRP A 5 -13.76 -7.50 21.37
CA TRP A 5 -14.45 -8.79 21.30
C TRP A 5 -14.50 -9.55 22.63
N LYS A 6 -13.52 -9.38 23.51
CA LYS A 6 -13.55 -10.01 24.85
C LYS A 6 -14.73 -9.47 25.68
N LEU A 7 -15.04 -8.19 25.56
CA LEU A 7 -16.14 -7.55 26.28
C LEU A 7 -17.49 -8.03 25.75
N VAL A 8 -17.62 -8.20 24.43
CA VAL A 8 -18.82 -8.76 23.80
C VAL A 8 -19.13 -10.15 24.35
N GLN A 9 -18.11 -11.02 24.43
CA GLN A 9 -18.27 -12.37 24.95
C GLN A 9 -18.62 -12.41 26.45
N ILE A 10 -17.92 -11.63 27.28
CA ILE A 10 -18.12 -11.65 28.75
C ILE A 10 -19.49 -11.08 29.12
N ASN A 11 -19.90 -9.98 28.50
CA ASN A 11 -21.11 -9.25 28.87
C ASN A 11 -22.32 -9.61 28.00
N ASN A 12 -22.16 -10.52 27.03
CA ASN A 12 -23.20 -10.90 26.08
C ASN A 12 -23.83 -9.69 25.37
N TYR A 13 -22.99 -8.77 24.89
CA TYR A 13 -23.45 -7.58 24.17
C TYR A 13 -23.88 -7.91 22.75
N ASP A 14 -24.84 -7.14 22.25
CA ASP A 14 -25.21 -7.18 20.83
C ASP A 14 -24.04 -6.69 19.94
N TYR A 15 -23.92 -7.28 18.76
CA TYR A 15 -22.85 -6.98 17.82
C TYR A 15 -23.26 -7.33 16.38
N ASN A 16 -22.46 -6.87 15.41
CA ASN A 16 -22.71 -7.21 14.01
C ASN A 16 -22.32 -8.67 13.71
N HIS A 17 -23.31 -9.54 13.47
CA HIS A 17 -23.10 -10.95 13.12
C HIS A 17 -22.31 -11.21 11.82
N THR A 18 -22.04 -10.18 11.01
CA THR A 18 -21.06 -10.28 9.91
C THR A 18 -19.71 -10.82 10.41
N TYR A 19 -19.32 -10.48 11.64
CA TYR A 19 -18.07 -10.95 12.23
C TYR A 19 -18.05 -12.47 12.50
N ASP A 20 -19.21 -13.12 12.60
CA ASP A 20 -19.29 -14.58 12.67
C ASP A 20 -18.88 -15.21 11.33
N ILE A 21 -19.21 -14.56 10.21
CA ILE A 21 -18.78 -14.99 8.88
C ILE A 21 -17.27 -14.80 8.73
N PHE A 22 -16.69 -13.69 9.21
CA PHE A 22 -15.24 -13.52 9.24
C PHE A 22 -14.55 -14.68 9.99
N ASN A 23 -15.12 -15.14 11.09
CA ASN A 23 -14.60 -16.28 11.86
C ASN A 23 -14.75 -17.64 11.18
N LYS A 24 -15.55 -17.74 10.10
CA LYS A 24 -15.66 -18.94 9.24
C LYS A 24 -14.70 -18.92 8.04
N THR A 25 -13.90 -17.86 7.90
CA THR A 25 -12.96 -17.67 6.78
C THR A 25 -11.52 -17.78 7.25
N SER A 26 -10.57 -17.53 6.34
CA SER A 26 -9.13 -17.42 6.66
C SER A 26 -8.78 -16.25 7.61
N LEU A 27 -9.75 -15.41 7.96
CA LEU A 27 -9.64 -14.33 8.96
C LEU A 27 -10.00 -14.79 10.39
N HIS A 28 -10.26 -16.08 10.59
CA HIS A 28 -10.45 -16.66 11.92
C HIS A 28 -9.29 -16.30 12.86
N ASN A 29 -9.62 -15.93 14.11
CA ASN A 29 -8.69 -15.45 15.14
C ASN A 29 -7.88 -14.19 14.80
N LYS A 30 -8.07 -13.56 13.63
CA LYS A 30 -7.44 -12.28 13.27
C LYS A 30 -8.31 -11.10 13.66
N LEU A 31 -8.68 -11.02 14.93
CA LEU A 31 -9.71 -10.10 15.45
C LEU A 31 -9.49 -8.62 15.07
N LEU A 32 -8.24 -8.15 15.05
CA LEU A 32 -7.90 -6.78 14.64
C LEU A 32 -8.13 -6.50 13.14
N HIS A 33 -8.13 -7.55 12.30
CA HIS A 33 -8.43 -7.47 10.87
C HIS A 33 -9.92 -7.60 10.57
N GLN A 34 -10.75 -7.94 11.55
CA GLN A 34 -12.20 -8.05 11.41
C GLN A 34 -12.82 -6.68 11.60
N ARG A 35 -12.77 -5.84 10.56
CA ARG A 35 -13.38 -4.50 10.52
C ARG A 35 -14.22 -4.38 9.25
N VAL A 36 -15.53 -4.13 9.41
CA VAL A 36 -16.40 -3.83 8.28
C VAL A 36 -16.25 -2.35 7.94
N CYS A 37 -15.80 -2.05 6.72
CA CYS A 37 -15.71 -0.69 6.19
C CYS A 37 -16.41 -0.61 4.81
N PRO A 38 -16.50 0.56 4.17
CA PRO A 38 -16.95 0.62 2.78
C PRO A 38 -16.01 -0.19 1.86
N PRO A 39 -16.51 -1.14 1.05
CA PRO A 39 -15.68 -2.08 0.28
C PRO A 39 -14.87 -1.44 -0.85
N TYR A 40 -15.15 -0.18 -1.22
CA TYR A 40 -14.66 0.44 -2.45
C TYR A 40 -13.45 1.38 -2.26
N GLY A 41 -12.76 1.30 -1.13
CA GLY A 41 -11.51 2.03 -0.89
C GLY A 41 -10.29 1.36 -1.53
N GLU A 42 -9.16 2.08 -1.55
CA GLU A 42 -7.87 1.56 -2.04
C GLU A 42 -7.33 0.46 -1.10
N GLU A 43 -7.49 0.66 0.20
CA GLU A 43 -7.08 -0.22 1.29
C GLU A 43 -7.92 -1.51 1.39
N PRO A 44 -9.28 -1.47 1.33
CA PRO A 44 -10.10 -2.68 1.37
C PRO A 44 -10.14 -3.47 0.07
N LEU A 45 -9.51 -3.00 -1.02
CA LEU A 45 -9.58 -3.63 -2.34
C LEU A 45 -9.20 -5.13 -2.31
N ARG A 46 -8.17 -5.48 -1.54
CA ARG A 46 -7.73 -6.89 -1.35
C ARG A 46 -8.72 -7.72 -0.54
N GLY A 47 -9.51 -7.07 0.30
CA GLY A 47 -10.54 -7.68 1.13
C GLY A 47 -11.89 -7.81 0.43
N LEU A 48 -12.06 -7.36 -0.81
CA LEU A 48 -13.35 -7.36 -1.52
C LEU A 48 -14.08 -8.72 -1.50
N TRP A 49 -13.32 -9.82 -1.53
CA TRP A 49 -13.88 -11.19 -1.46
C TRP A 49 -14.72 -11.43 -0.20
N ILE A 50 -14.40 -10.80 0.94
CA ILE A 50 -15.13 -11.02 2.19
C ILE A 50 -16.59 -10.56 2.08
N TYR A 51 -16.88 -9.56 1.25
CA TYR A 51 -18.24 -9.05 1.07
C TYR A 51 -19.10 -10.01 0.25
N ALA A 52 -18.50 -10.85 -0.61
CA ALA A 52 -19.21 -11.92 -1.28
C ALA A 52 -19.65 -13.01 -0.29
N GLU A 53 -18.82 -13.31 0.71
CA GLU A 53 -19.15 -14.25 1.80
C GLU A 53 -20.18 -13.67 2.78
N CYS A 54 -20.03 -12.38 3.12
CA CYS A 54 -20.87 -11.73 4.12
C CYS A 54 -22.27 -11.37 3.61
N PHE A 55 -22.38 -10.99 2.34
CA PHE A 55 -23.62 -10.48 1.74
C PHE A 55 -23.87 -11.10 0.36
N PRO A 56 -23.99 -12.44 0.26
CA PRO A 56 -24.08 -13.15 -1.02
C PRO A 56 -25.27 -12.69 -1.87
N ASP A 57 -26.43 -12.44 -1.25
CA ASP A 57 -27.65 -12.00 -1.93
C ASP A 57 -27.51 -10.61 -2.56
N LEU A 58 -26.61 -9.77 -2.03
CA LEU A 58 -26.35 -8.42 -2.52
C LEU A 58 -25.11 -8.34 -3.40
N TRP A 59 -24.28 -9.39 -3.45
CA TRP A 59 -22.96 -9.33 -4.05
C TRP A 59 -22.99 -8.89 -5.53
N HIS A 60 -23.92 -9.44 -6.31
CA HIS A 60 -24.10 -9.03 -7.71
C HIS A 60 -24.38 -7.52 -7.85
N LYS A 61 -25.18 -6.92 -6.95
CA LYS A 61 -25.45 -5.48 -6.95
C LYS A 61 -24.21 -4.69 -6.53
N MET A 62 -23.44 -5.21 -5.57
CA MET A 62 -22.20 -4.57 -5.11
C MET A 62 -21.14 -4.51 -6.20
N LEU A 63 -20.99 -5.58 -6.99
CA LEU A 63 -20.07 -5.63 -8.15
C LEU A 63 -20.33 -4.54 -9.18
N HIS A 64 -21.60 -4.18 -9.38
CA HIS A 64 -22.01 -3.18 -10.38
C HIS A 64 -22.16 -1.77 -9.82
N ARG A 65 -22.03 -1.57 -8.50
CA ARG A 65 -22.24 -0.27 -7.86
C ARG A 65 -21.17 0.76 -8.21
N VAL A 66 -19.92 0.34 -8.34
CA VAL A 66 -18.77 1.23 -8.65
C VAL A 66 -17.98 0.64 -9.82
N LYS A 67 -17.63 1.49 -10.79
CA LYS A 67 -16.79 1.07 -11.92
C LYS A 67 -15.45 0.52 -11.42
N GLY A 68 -15.03 -0.61 -11.99
CA GLY A 68 -13.76 -1.25 -11.64
C GLY A 68 -13.84 -2.27 -10.49
N VAL A 69 -14.94 -2.37 -9.74
CA VAL A 69 -15.07 -3.35 -8.65
C VAL A 69 -15.03 -4.78 -9.17
N ALA A 70 -15.68 -5.09 -10.29
CA ALA A 70 -15.63 -6.42 -10.89
C ALA A 70 -14.20 -6.82 -11.31
N THR A 71 -13.42 -5.87 -11.84
CA THR A 71 -12.00 -6.08 -12.16
C THR A 71 -11.18 -6.26 -10.89
N ALA A 72 -11.38 -5.39 -9.90
CA ALA A 72 -10.68 -5.48 -8.61
C ALA A 72 -10.97 -6.80 -7.89
N TRP A 73 -12.22 -7.27 -7.86
CA TRP A 73 -12.55 -8.56 -7.27
C TRP A 73 -11.77 -9.71 -7.91
N ARG A 74 -11.60 -9.71 -9.24
CA ARG A 74 -10.85 -10.74 -9.96
C ARG A 74 -9.34 -10.64 -9.76
N TYR A 75 -8.80 -9.42 -9.72
CA TYR A 75 -7.35 -9.21 -9.87
C TYR A 75 -6.66 -8.55 -8.66
N ALA A 76 -7.36 -8.07 -7.64
CA ALA A 76 -6.78 -7.34 -6.49
C ALA A 76 -5.73 -8.15 -5.72
N ASN A 77 -5.84 -9.48 -5.75
CA ASN A 77 -4.92 -10.41 -5.10
C ASN A 77 -3.98 -11.12 -6.08
N THR A 78 -3.92 -10.66 -7.34
CA THR A 78 -2.97 -11.14 -8.36
C THR A 78 -1.80 -10.17 -8.50
N GLU A 79 -0.80 -10.57 -9.28
CA GLU A 79 0.41 -9.79 -9.63
C GLU A 79 0.05 -8.40 -10.14
N LEU A 80 -1.08 -8.28 -10.84
CA LEU A 80 -1.59 -7.01 -11.37
C LEU A 80 -1.76 -5.93 -10.28
N TYR A 81 -2.03 -6.32 -9.02
CA TYR A 81 -2.27 -5.41 -7.90
C TYR A 81 -1.30 -5.58 -6.72
N SER A 82 -0.52 -6.66 -6.65
CA SER A 82 0.27 -6.99 -5.45
C SER A 82 1.75 -7.22 -5.67
N ASN A 83 2.15 -7.84 -6.79
CA ASN A 83 3.52 -8.26 -7.07
C ASN A 83 3.88 -7.84 -8.50
N TRP A 84 4.34 -6.60 -8.61
CA TRP A 84 4.76 -6.01 -9.86
C TRP A 84 6.28 -5.93 -9.87
N GLU A 85 6.88 -6.36 -10.98
CA GLU A 85 8.31 -6.28 -11.23
C GLU A 85 8.55 -5.52 -12.53
N LYS A 86 9.70 -4.84 -12.60
CA LYS A 86 10.15 -4.20 -13.83
C LYS A 86 10.68 -5.27 -14.82
N PRO A 87 10.71 -4.98 -16.13
CA PRO A 87 11.42 -5.84 -17.08
C PRO A 87 12.89 -6.04 -16.67
N ASP A 88 13.42 -7.25 -16.86
CA ASP A 88 14.77 -7.62 -16.42
C ASP A 88 15.87 -6.72 -16.98
N ASN A 89 15.67 -6.22 -18.21
CA ASN A 89 16.61 -5.37 -18.94
C ASN A 89 16.44 -3.86 -18.68
N LYS A 90 15.73 -3.47 -17.62
CA LYS A 90 15.52 -2.06 -17.25
C LYS A 90 15.93 -1.81 -15.81
N THR A 91 16.39 -0.60 -15.52
CA THR A 91 16.49 -0.05 -14.17
C THR A 91 15.11 0.42 -13.68
N TRP A 92 14.92 0.56 -12.38
CA TRP A 92 13.69 1.13 -11.83
C TRP A 92 13.50 2.58 -12.26
N LYS A 93 14.59 3.34 -12.42
CA LYS A 93 14.55 4.70 -12.97
C LYS A 93 14.00 4.74 -14.40
N GLU A 94 14.51 3.90 -15.30
CA GLU A 94 13.99 3.81 -16.66
C GLU A 94 12.52 3.37 -16.66
N TYR A 95 12.19 2.39 -15.82
CA TYR A 95 10.83 1.89 -15.73
C TYR A 95 9.86 2.95 -15.20
N PHE A 96 10.26 3.76 -14.22
CA PHE A 96 9.50 4.92 -13.76
C PHE A 96 9.14 5.86 -14.92
N HIS A 97 10.10 6.16 -15.81
CA HIS A 97 9.82 7.01 -16.97
C HIS A 97 8.88 6.36 -17.99
N ILE A 98 8.98 5.05 -18.20
CA ILE A 98 8.04 4.29 -19.03
C ILE A 98 6.62 4.41 -18.46
N LEU A 99 6.45 4.18 -17.15
CA LEU A 99 5.15 4.28 -16.47
C LEU A 99 4.59 5.69 -16.57
N LEU A 100 5.43 6.71 -16.40
CA LEU A 100 5.02 8.09 -16.48
C LEU A 100 4.47 8.43 -17.87
N ASN A 101 5.07 7.91 -18.93
CA ASN A 101 4.62 8.16 -20.31
C ASN A 101 3.25 7.52 -20.63
N ASN A 102 2.76 6.59 -19.80
CA ASN A 102 1.43 5.99 -19.99
C ASN A 102 0.29 6.88 -19.47
N TYR A 103 0.60 7.97 -18.77
CA TYR A 103 -0.39 8.90 -18.23
C TYR A 103 -0.64 10.07 -19.18
N ASP A 104 -1.85 10.63 -19.14
CA ASP A 104 -2.13 11.93 -19.77
C ASP A 104 -1.29 13.05 -19.13
N PRO A 105 -0.98 14.14 -19.88
CA PRO A 105 -0.06 15.18 -19.41
C PRO A 105 -0.40 15.78 -18.03
N GLU A 106 -1.68 15.90 -17.70
CA GLU A 106 -2.13 16.37 -16.39
C GLU A 106 -1.63 15.46 -15.24
N PHE A 107 -1.88 14.15 -15.35
CA PHE A 107 -1.47 13.17 -14.34
C PHE A 107 0.05 12.98 -14.30
N GLN A 108 0.74 13.12 -15.44
CA GLN A 108 2.20 13.14 -15.46
C GLN A 108 2.76 14.27 -14.58
N ASN A 109 2.18 15.47 -14.68
CA ASN A 109 2.66 16.61 -13.91
C ASN A 109 2.43 16.41 -12.41
N LEU A 110 1.27 15.89 -12.01
CA LEU A 110 0.99 15.57 -10.61
C LEU A 110 2.01 14.56 -10.04
N ILE A 111 2.33 13.50 -10.78
CA ILE A 111 3.34 12.51 -10.36
C ILE A 111 4.73 13.16 -10.28
N LYS A 112 5.11 13.95 -11.30
CA LYS A 112 6.41 14.66 -11.33
C LYS A 112 6.55 15.62 -10.15
N GLU A 113 5.53 16.40 -9.84
CA GLU A 113 5.53 17.33 -8.69
C GLU A 113 5.72 16.59 -7.36
N ASN A 114 4.98 15.50 -7.17
CA ASN A 114 5.09 14.67 -5.98
C ASN A 114 6.49 14.04 -5.85
N VAL A 115 7.01 13.42 -6.91
CA VAL A 115 8.35 12.80 -6.92
C VAL A 115 9.45 13.86 -6.73
N ASN A 116 9.36 15.01 -7.40
CA ASN A 116 10.32 16.11 -7.23
C ASN A 116 10.35 16.63 -5.77
N ARG A 117 9.19 16.68 -5.10
CA ARG A 117 9.12 17.02 -3.67
C ARG A 117 9.85 15.98 -2.82
N LEU A 118 9.69 14.69 -3.10
CA LEU A 118 10.39 13.61 -2.38
C LEU A 118 11.89 13.62 -2.65
N ILE A 119 12.32 13.90 -3.88
CA ILE A 119 13.73 14.08 -4.25
C ILE A 119 14.34 15.22 -3.44
N ARG A 120 13.67 16.38 -3.36
CA ARG A 120 14.14 17.50 -2.53
C ARG A 120 14.22 17.12 -1.05
N GLN A 121 13.24 16.36 -0.55
CA GLN A 121 13.24 15.87 0.83
C GLN A 121 14.39 14.89 1.12
N HIS A 122 14.79 14.09 0.13
CA HIS A 122 15.95 13.22 0.24
C HIS A 122 17.24 14.06 0.36
N TYR A 123 17.45 14.98 -0.60
CA TYR A 123 18.66 15.78 -0.66
C TYR A 123 18.78 16.86 0.44
N SER A 124 17.69 17.16 1.16
CA SER A 124 17.78 17.98 2.37
C SER A 124 18.37 17.24 3.57
N LYS A 125 18.40 15.89 3.54
CA LYS A 125 18.86 15.02 4.64
C LYS A 125 20.09 14.20 4.31
N SER A 126 20.34 13.92 3.03
CA SER A 126 21.42 13.06 2.54
C SER A 126 22.07 13.65 1.30
N ASN A 127 23.40 13.53 1.16
CA ASN A 127 24.10 13.88 -0.08
C ASN A 127 24.26 12.68 -1.03
N HIS A 128 23.81 11.49 -0.63
CA HIS A 128 23.95 10.27 -1.42
C HIS A 128 23.04 10.31 -2.66
N PRO A 129 23.41 9.65 -3.76
CA PRO A 129 22.49 9.48 -4.87
C PRO A 129 21.30 8.60 -4.46
N ILE A 130 20.13 8.87 -5.04
CA ILE A 130 18.94 8.03 -4.83
C ILE A 130 19.19 6.63 -5.42
N PRO A 131 19.16 5.55 -4.62
CA PRO A 131 19.37 4.20 -5.10
C PRO A 131 18.31 3.76 -6.11
N ASP A 132 18.64 2.82 -7.00
CA ASP A 132 17.68 2.31 -7.98
C ASP A 132 16.62 1.40 -7.34
N ASP A 133 17.04 0.38 -6.58
CA ASP A 133 16.14 -0.61 -5.98
C ASP A 133 15.95 -0.40 -4.46
N GLU A 134 16.98 -0.75 -3.67
CA GLU A 134 16.88 -0.75 -2.20
C GLU A 134 16.70 0.67 -1.65
N PRO A 135 15.65 0.94 -0.85
CA PRO A 135 15.41 2.26 -0.26
C PRO A 135 16.60 2.75 0.56
N ASN A 136 16.96 4.02 0.40
CA ASN A 136 17.96 4.65 1.24
C ASN A 136 17.55 4.53 2.73
N PRO A 137 18.40 4.01 3.63
CA PRO A 137 18.00 3.68 5.00
C PRO A 137 17.65 4.90 5.86
N LEU A 138 18.09 6.11 5.48
CA LEU A 138 17.78 7.35 6.20
C LEU A 138 16.46 7.97 5.75
N THR A 139 16.21 7.99 4.45
CA THR A 139 15.14 8.78 3.83
C THR A 139 14.01 7.93 3.27
N GLY A 140 14.31 6.67 2.93
CA GLY A 140 13.40 5.72 2.28
C GLY A 140 13.22 5.93 0.79
N ALA A 141 13.97 6.86 0.19
CA ALA A 141 13.91 7.12 -1.25
C ALA A 141 14.62 6.02 -2.03
N SER A 142 13.97 5.52 -3.09
CA SER A 142 14.59 4.78 -4.20
C SER A 142 13.78 4.97 -5.48
N TRP A 143 14.38 4.69 -6.63
CA TRP A 143 13.64 4.71 -7.90
C TRP A 143 12.55 3.63 -7.93
N ARG A 144 12.73 2.49 -7.30
CA ARG A 144 11.66 1.49 -7.09
C ARG A 144 10.47 2.09 -6.36
N PHE A 145 10.70 2.88 -5.32
CA PHE A 145 9.62 3.56 -4.60
C PHE A 145 8.93 4.62 -5.47
N PHE A 146 9.67 5.40 -6.27
CA PHE A 146 9.06 6.36 -7.20
C PHE A 146 8.29 5.68 -8.33
N ALA A 147 8.80 4.57 -8.85
CA ALA A 147 8.11 3.73 -9.81
C ALA A 147 6.81 3.16 -9.20
N LYS A 148 6.80 2.80 -7.91
CA LYS A 148 5.57 2.38 -7.18
C LYS A 148 4.53 3.51 -7.09
N ILE A 149 4.95 4.76 -6.88
CA ILE A 149 4.06 5.94 -6.91
C ILE A 149 3.40 6.08 -8.28
N ALA A 150 4.20 5.97 -9.35
CA ALA A 150 3.70 6.03 -10.72
C ALA A 150 2.76 4.85 -11.01
N GLN A 151 3.17 3.61 -10.77
CA GLN A 151 2.36 2.40 -11.00
C GLN A 151 0.99 2.45 -10.33
N LYS A 152 0.93 2.96 -9.09
CA LYS A 152 -0.31 3.06 -8.32
C LYS A 152 -1.15 4.29 -8.66
N GLY A 153 -0.65 5.21 -9.48
CA GLY A 153 -1.31 6.49 -9.74
C GLY A 153 -1.53 7.28 -8.45
N ASP A 154 -0.49 7.41 -7.60
CA ASP A 154 -0.61 8.13 -6.32
C ASP A 154 -0.68 9.66 -6.51
N PHE A 155 -1.85 10.13 -6.95
CA PHE A 155 -2.14 11.55 -7.16
C PHE A 155 -2.44 12.31 -5.88
N LYS A 156 -2.68 11.60 -4.76
CA LYS A 156 -3.04 12.19 -3.46
C LYS A 156 -1.93 12.08 -2.41
N GLY A 157 -0.77 11.53 -2.78
CA GLY A 157 0.38 11.39 -1.90
C GLY A 157 0.22 10.35 -0.78
N ARG A 158 -0.73 9.42 -0.90
CA ARG A 158 -0.98 8.37 0.11
C ARG A 158 0.18 7.38 0.17
N GLN A 159 0.72 7.01 -0.99
CA GLN A 159 1.90 6.15 -1.06
C GLN A 159 3.13 6.93 -0.63
N SER A 160 3.26 8.20 -1.03
CA SER A 160 4.37 9.08 -0.62
C SER A 160 4.56 9.19 0.90
N GLN A 161 3.48 9.16 1.68
CA GLN A 161 3.55 9.18 3.15
C GLN A 161 4.28 7.97 3.73
N ASN A 162 4.32 6.85 3.01
CA ASN A 162 4.97 5.61 3.46
C ASN A 162 6.48 5.56 3.20
N MET A 163 7.08 6.61 2.62
CA MET A 163 8.52 6.61 2.28
C MET A 163 9.40 6.37 3.52
N LEU A 164 9.12 7.03 4.66
CA LEU A 164 9.84 6.79 5.91
C LEU A 164 9.63 5.37 6.46
N GLY A 165 8.47 4.76 6.17
CA GLY A 165 8.20 3.37 6.48
C GLY A 165 9.13 2.41 5.70
N GLU A 166 9.47 2.74 4.46
CA GLU A 166 10.47 1.97 3.69
C GLU A 166 11.86 2.08 4.32
N ALA A 167 12.26 3.28 4.75
CA ALA A 167 13.52 3.50 5.48
C ALA A 167 13.61 2.61 6.72
N LYS A 168 12.54 2.61 7.54
CA LYS A 168 12.45 1.79 8.75
C LYS A 168 12.59 0.30 8.45
N ARG A 169 11.94 -0.22 7.41
CA ARG A 169 12.06 -1.64 7.03
C ARG A 169 13.48 -2.02 6.64
N VAL A 170 14.22 -1.14 5.96
CA VAL A 170 15.62 -1.38 5.61
C VAL A 170 16.50 -1.35 6.85
N MET A 171 16.27 -0.41 7.78
CA MET A 171 17.00 -0.37 9.05
C MET A 171 16.75 -1.61 9.89
N ASP A 172 15.48 -2.00 10.08
CA ASP A 172 15.09 -3.18 10.87
C ASP A 172 15.71 -4.47 10.29
N ARG A 173 15.68 -4.61 8.96
CA ARG A 173 16.26 -5.77 8.25
C ARG A 173 17.78 -5.87 8.44
N ASN A 174 18.46 -4.74 8.36
CA ASN A 174 19.92 -4.66 8.48
C ASN A 174 20.39 -4.46 9.94
N LYS A 175 19.47 -4.44 10.91
CA LYS A 175 19.75 -4.20 12.34
C LYS A 175 20.54 -2.92 12.59
N LEU A 176 20.28 -1.87 11.82
CA LEU A 176 20.95 -0.57 11.93
C LEU A 176 20.20 0.34 12.90
N THR A 177 20.93 1.11 13.70
CA THR A 177 20.35 2.19 14.49
C THR A 177 20.20 3.47 13.66
N LEU A 178 19.34 4.39 14.12
CA LEU A 178 19.23 5.70 13.48
C LEU A 178 20.55 6.48 13.52
N GLU A 179 21.33 6.32 14.59
CA GLU A 179 22.64 6.96 14.75
C GLU A 179 23.64 6.47 13.71
N ASP A 180 23.71 5.14 13.50
CA ASP A 180 24.57 4.54 12.47
C ASP A 180 24.23 5.05 11.07
N VAL A 181 22.93 5.08 10.77
CA VAL A 181 22.42 5.52 9.48
C VAL A 181 22.64 7.01 9.27
N GLN A 182 22.44 7.85 10.29
CA GLN A 182 22.72 9.28 10.21
C GLN A 182 24.22 9.54 10.00
N LYS A 183 25.10 8.74 10.61
CA LYS A 183 26.55 8.86 10.42
C LYS A 183 26.99 8.48 9.00
N LEU A 184 26.36 7.45 8.41
CA LEU A 184 26.75 6.92 7.09
C LEU A 184 26.08 7.66 5.92
N TYR A 185 24.81 8.06 6.09
CA TYR A 185 23.96 8.58 5.02
C TYR A 185 23.48 10.01 5.27
N GLY A 186 23.70 10.56 6.46
CA GLY A 186 23.35 11.94 6.79
C GLY A 186 24.19 12.95 6.05
N LYS A 187 23.62 14.16 5.91
CA LYS A 187 24.32 15.36 5.47
C LYS A 187 25.03 16.05 6.63
#